data_AF-A0A443IVA5-F1
#
_entry.id   AF-A0A443IVA5-F1
#
_cell.length_a   1.000
_cell.length_b   1.000
_cell.length_c   1.000
_cell.angle_alpha   90.00
_cell.angle_beta   90.00
_cell.angle_gamma   90.00
#
_symmetry.space_group_name_H-M   'P 1'
#
loop_
_entity.id
_entity.type
_entity.pdbx_description
1 polymer ?
#
loop_
_entity_poly.entity_id
_entity_poly.type
_entity_poly.pdbx_seq_one_letter_code
_entity_poly.pdbx_strand_id
1 'polypeptide(L)'
;MTYTLAEIAAKFARLDAVPDEHSAQYLTTLRNLTQRHHLPPTEQIGRSFIYNDAAAITIRLAQIAAEFGLPRTTIDTLSRWLTNSGNRRRKVEGGFMGVARAEEAIERATAGETFNVYIVMHADRSVAVKADWTPDRPKSERVINASPEISPEIARFSLPASRLISEILPLLKA
;
A
#
# COMPACT_ATOMS: atom_id res chain seq x y z
N MET A 1 12.15 -5.35 -8.93
CA MET A 1 13.01 -4.34 -9.60
C MET A 1 13.05 -3.09 -8.74
N THR A 2 13.90 -2.11 -9.08
CA THR A 2 14.03 -0.85 -8.34
C THR A 2 13.84 0.35 -9.27
N TYR A 3 13.25 1.42 -8.76
CA TYR A 3 12.85 2.60 -9.54
C TYR A 3 13.10 3.88 -8.76
N THR A 4 13.39 4.95 -9.47
CA THR A 4 13.30 6.31 -8.96
C THR A 4 11.84 6.77 -8.90
N LEU A 5 11.57 7.82 -8.11
CA LEU A 5 10.22 8.41 -8.07
C LEU A 5 9.80 8.99 -9.43
N ALA A 6 10.75 9.43 -10.25
CA ALA A 6 10.48 9.95 -11.59
C ALA A 6 9.96 8.84 -12.53
N GLU A 7 10.58 7.66 -12.50
CA GLU A 7 10.14 6.50 -13.27
C GLU A 7 8.76 6.01 -12.83
N ILE A 8 8.51 5.97 -11.51
CA ILE A 8 7.18 5.64 -10.97
C ILE A 8 6.14 6.65 -11.47
N ALA A 9 6.45 7.94 -11.38
CA ALA A 9 5.54 8.99 -11.82
C ALA A 9 5.21 8.89 -13.31
N ALA A 10 6.20 8.65 -14.17
CA ALA A 10 5.98 8.47 -15.60
C ALA A 10 5.10 7.25 -15.90
N LYS A 11 5.33 6.12 -15.21
CA LYS A 11 4.53 4.91 -15.36
C LYS A 11 3.07 5.12 -14.91
N PHE A 12 2.85 5.83 -13.81
CA PHE A 12 1.49 6.10 -13.32
C PHE A 12 0.78 7.17 -14.14
N ALA A 13 1.48 8.22 -14.57
CA ALA A 13 0.93 9.22 -15.49
C ALA A 13 0.42 8.56 -16.78
N ARG A 14 1.18 7.60 -17.34
CA ARG A 14 0.75 6.82 -18.51
C ARG A 14 -0.47 5.95 -18.21
N LEU A 15 -0.51 5.30 -17.04
CA LEU A 15 -1.67 4.50 -16.61
C LEU A 15 -2.94 5.37 -16.50
N ASP A 16 -2.79 6.59 -16.00
CA ASP A 16 -3.86 7.57 -15.81
C ASP A 16 -4.20 8.38 -17.07
N ALA A 17 -3.55 8.08 -18.20
CA ALA A 17 -3.65 8.84 -19.44
C ALA A 17 -3.43 10.36 -19.25
N VAL A 18 -2.51 10.73 -18.35
CA VAL A 18 -2.12 12.13 -18.09
C VAL A 18 -1.37 12.65 -19.32
N PRO A 19 -1.78 13.80 -19.89
CA PRO A 19 -1.08 14.42 -21.00
C PRO A 19 0.38 14.75 -20.66
N ASP A 20 1.28 14.65 -21.65
CA ASP A 20 2.73 14.85 -21.44
C ASP A 20 3.05 16.21 -20.81
N GLU A 21 2.31 17.26 -21.19
CA GLU A 21 2.39 18.62 -20.64
C GLU A 21 2.13 18.71 -19.13
N HIS A 22 1.39 17.75 -18.55
CA HIS A 22 1.11 17.67 -17.11
C HIS A 22 2.06 16.73 -16.35
N SER A 23 3.01 16.06 -17.02
CA SER A 23 3.90 15.07 -16.40
C SER A 23 4.75 15.66 -15.27
N ALA A 24 5.25 16.89 -15.44
CA ALA A 24 6.05 17.57 -14.41
C ALA A 24 5.22 17.90 -13.15
N GLN A 25 3.95 18.28 -13.35
CA GLN A 25 3.01 18.54 -12.26
C GLN A 25 2.68 17.24 -11.52
N TYR A 26 2.46 16.14 -12.26
CA TYR A 26 2.19 14.83 -11.69
C TYR A 26 3.34 14.33 -10.80
N LEU A 27 4.58 14.42 -11.28
CA LEU A 27 5.78 14.11 -10.49
C LEU A 27 5.87 14.98 -9.22
N THR A 28 5.53 16.26 -9.33
CA THR A 28 5.52 17.17 -8.17
C THR A 28 4.48 16.76 -7.14
N THR A 29 3.28 16.36 -7.58
CA THR A 29 2.23 15.82 -6.71
C THR A 29 2.71 14.58 -5.97
N LEU A 30 3.30 13.61 -6.68
CA LEU A 30 3.83 12.40 -6.05
C LEU A 30 4.99 12.68 -5.10
N ARG A 31 5.89 13.61 -5.43
CA ARG A 31 6.96 14.05 -4.52
C ARG A 31 6.40 14.64 -3.23
N ASN A 32 5.38 15.49 -3.33
CA ASN A 32 4.71 16.06 -2.17
C ASN A 32 4.02 14.97 -1.34
N LEU A 33 3.38 13.99 -1.99
CA LEU A 33 2.75 12.85 -1.32
C LEU A 33 3.79 12.04 -0.51
N THR A 34 4.89 11.65 -1.14
CA THR A 34 5.91 10.81 -0.48
C THR A 34 6.57 11.52 0.70
N GLN A 35 6.85 12.81 0.57
CA GLN A 35 7.41 13.62 1.66
C GLN A 35 6.41 13.84 2.80
N ARG A 36 5.14 14.16 2.50
CA ARG A 36 4.13 14.49 3.53
C ARG A 36 3.72 13.27 4.35
N HIS A 37 3.66 12.10 3.73
CA HIS A 37 3.21 10.85 4.34
C HIS A 37 4.34 9.92 4.75
N HIS A 38 5.59 10.40 4.69
CA HIS A 38 6.80 9.65 5.04
C HIS A 38 6.83 8.27 4.38
N LEU A 39 6.52 8.20 3.08
CA LEU A 39 6.62 6.98 2.30
C LEU A 39 8.11 6.74 2.00
N PRO A 40 8.80 5.88 2.79
CA PRO A 40 10.25 5.85 2.74
C PRO A 40 10.70 5.16 1.44
N PRO A 41 11.82 5.58 0.86
CA PRO A 41 12.48 4.80 -0.17
C PRO A 41 12.96 3.47 0.42
N THR A 42 13.07 2.47 -0.45
CA THR A 42 13.72 1.20 -0.10
C THR A 42 15.20 1.40 0.17
N GLU A 43 15.83 2.29 -0.60
CA GLU A 43 17.27 2.54 -0.58
C GLU A 43 17.59 3.95 -1.07
N GLN A 44 18.73 4.48 -0.65
CA GLN A 44 19.28 5.72 -1.18
C GLN A 44 20.64 5.43 -1.86
N ILE A 45 20.73 5.67 -3.17
CA ILE A 45 21.99 5.57 -3.93
C ILE A 45 22.47 6.98 -4.23
N GLY A 46 23.48 7.43 -3.48
CA GLY A 46 23.98 8.81 -3.56
C GLY A 46 22.89 9.83 -3.22
N ARG A 47 22.41 10.58 -4.22
CA ARG A 47 21.33 11.57 -4.08
C ARG A 47 19.96 11.06 -4.55
N SER A 48 19.90 9.84 -5.08
CA SER A 48 18.69 9.27 -5.65
C SER A 48 17.99 8.36 -4.65
N PHE A 49 16.69 8.58 -4.48
CA PHE A 49 15.82 7.71 -3.71
C PHE A 49 15.26 6.60 -4.59
N ILE A 50 15.44 5.37 -4.14
CA ILE A 50 15.13 4.15 -4.88
C ILE A 50 13.99 3.40 -4.17
N TYR A 51 13.03 2.95 -4.95
CA TYR A 51 11.79 2.32 -4.52
C TYR A 51 11.66 0.95 -5.21
N ASN A 52 11.38 -0.10 -4.45
CA ASN A 52 11.02 -1.39 -5.01
C ASN A 52 9.54 -1.45 -5.42
N ASP A 53 9.11 -2.59 -5.97
CA ASP A 53 7.72 -2.81 -6.39
C ASP A 53 6.71 -2.57 -5.24
N ALA A 54 7.01 -3.03 -4.03
CA ALA A 54 6.15 -2.84 -2.85
C ALA A 54 6.01 -1.37 -2.45
N ALA A 55 7.10 -0.61 -2.52
CA ALA A 55 7.08 0.83 -2.25
C ALA A 55 6.31 1.58 -3.33
N ALA A 56 6.46 1.22 -4.62
CA ALA A 56 5.68 1.79 -5.71
C ALA A 56 4.17 1.53 -5.56
N ILE A 57 3.77 0.30 -5.21
CA ILE A 57 2.37 -0.04 -4.91
C ILE A 57 1.85 0.77 -3.71
N THR A 58 2.66 0.92 -2.67
CA THR A 58 2.28 1.72 -1.50
C THR A 58 2.02 3.18 -1.88
N ILE A 59 2.90 3.77 -2.69
CA ILE A 59 2.73 5.13 -3.23
C ILE A 59 1.41 5.25 -3.99
N ARG A 60 1.10 4.28 -4.85
CA ARG A 60 -0.12 4.30 -5.65
C ARG A 60 -1.40 4.21 -4.80
N LEU A 61 -1.43 3.31 -3.83
CA LEU A 61 -2.58 3.17 -2.93
C LEU A 61 -2.78 4.44 -2.08
N ALA A 62 -1.69 5.03 -1.60
CA ALA A 62 -1.73 6.30 -0.88
C ALA A 62 -2.17 7.46 -1.78
N GLN A 63 -1.76 7.48 -3.05
CA GLN A 63 -2.17 8.49 -4.03
C GLN A 63 -3.68 8.45 -4.24
N ILE A 64 -4.25 7.27 -4.53
CA ILE A 64 -5.69 7.12 -4.77
C ILE A 64 -6.50 7.52 -3.52
N ALA A 65 -6.02 7.14 -2.33
CA ALA A 65 -6.61 7.56 -1.07
C ALA A 65 -6.58 9.09 -0.88
N ALA A 66 -5.47 9.74 -1.26
CA ALA A 66 -5.32 11.19 -1.19
C ALA A 66 -6.22 11.92 -2.20
N GLU A 67 -6.32 11.42 -3.43
CA GLU A 67 -7.17 11.97 -4.49
C GLU A 67 -8.66 11.83 -4.18
N PHE A 68 -9.05 10.77 -3.46
CA PHE A 68 -10.40 10.64 -2.91
C PHE A 68 -10.71 11.68 -1.82
N GLY A 69 -9.69 12.34 -1.27
CA GLY A 69 -9.83 13.36 -0.23
C GLY A 69 -9.74 12.82 1.19
N LEU A 70 -9.10 11.66 1.41
CA LEU A 70 -8.92 11.16 2.77
C LEU A 70 -7.99 12.08 3.59
N PRO A 71 -8.27 12.27 4.89
CA PRO A 71 -7.43 13.10 5.74
C PRO A 71 -6.00 12.58 5.83
N ARG A 72 -5.05 13.49 6.07
CA ARG A 72 -3.62 13.15 6.18
C ARG A 72 -3.34 12.00 7.15
N THR A 73 -3.92 12.04 8.35
CA THR A 73 -3.72 11.01 9.39
C THR A 73 -4.22 9.63 8.96
N THR A 74 -5.21 9.59 8.08
CA THR A 74 -5.78 8.37 7.51
C THR A 74 -4.82 7.78 6.47
N ILE A 75 -4.28 8.62 5.59
CA ILE A 75 -3.25 8.22 4.61
C ILE A 75 -1.99 7.76 5.33
N ASP A 76 -1.55 8.45 6.38
CA ASP A 76 -0.37 8.03 7.16
C ASP A 76 -0.59 6.65 7.81
N THR A 77 -1.81 6.36 8.26
CA THR A 77 -2.18 5.05 8.81
C THR A 77 -2.15 3.97 7.72
N LEU A 78 -2.66 4.26 6.52
CA LEU A 78 -2.55 3.37 5.35
C LEU A 78 -1.08 3.08 5.02
N SER A 79 -0.29 4.13 4.83
CA SER A 79 1.14 4.04 4.49
C SER A 79 1.90 3.19 5.49
N ARG A 80 1.77 3.48 6.80
CA ARG A 80 2.42 2.69 7.86
C ARG A 80 1.95 1.24 7.87
N TRP A 81 0.67 0.99 7.64
CA TRP A 81 0.13 -0.37 7.62
C TRP A 81 0.69 -1.19 6.46
N LEU A 82 0.84 -0.59 5.28
CA LEU A 82 1.39 -1.22 4.07
C LEU A 82 2.88 -1.51 4.18
N THR A 83 3.65 -0.61 4.80
CA THR A 83 5.11 -0.77 4.98
C THR A 83 5.47 -1.70 6.14
N ASN A 84 4.62 -1.80 7.16
CA ASN A 84 4.87 -2.69 8.29
C ASN A 84 4.67 -4.16 7.92
N SER A 85 5.41 -5.04 8.60
CA SER A 85 5.25 -6.48 8.43
C SER A 85 3.88 -6.96 8.92
N GLY A 86 3.27 -7.84 8.13
CA GLY A 86 2.07 -8.57 8.50
C GLY A 86 2.36 -9.79 9.36
N ASN A 87 1.44 -10.76 9.32
CA ASN A 87 1.60 -12.04 10.04
C ASN A 87 2.51 -13.02 9.28
N ARG A 88 2.66 -12.86 7.96
CA ARG A 88 3.54 -13.68 7.13
C ARG A 88 5.01 -13.44 7.49
N ARG A 89 5.78 -14.53 7.51
CA ARG A 89 7.22 -14.51 7.71
C ARG A 89 7.91 -15.26 6.59
N ARG A 90 9.00 -14.70 6.08
CA ARG A 90 9.88 -15.31 5.07
C ARG A 90 11.13 -15.85 5.78
N LYS A 91 11.55 -17.06 5.43
CA LYS A 91 12.81 -17.63 5.93
C LYS A 91 13.97 -16.89 5.27
N VAL A 92 14.92 -16.44 6.08
CA VAL A 92 16.17 -15.79 5.64
C VAL A 92 17.35 -16.48 6.33
N GLU A 93 18.56 -16.26 5.83
CA GLU A 93 19.76 -16.74 6.53
C GLU A 93 19.81 -16.11 7.93
N GLY A 94 19.82 -16.95 8.97
CA GLY A 94 19.76 -16.51 10.37
C GLY A 94 18.37 -16.40 11.00
N GLY A 95 17.27 -16.74 10.30
CA GLY A 95 15.95 -16.88 10.95
C GLY A 95 14.74 -16.58 10.07
N PHE A 96 13.79 -15.82 10.62
CA PHE A 96 12.54 -15.45 9.96
C PHE A 96 12.37 -13.93 9.98
N MET A 97 12.10 -13.34 8.83
CA MET A 97 11.82 -11.92 8.67
C MET A 97 10.33 -11.72 8.37
N GLY A 98 9.71 -10.69 8.96
CA GLY A 98 8.31 -10.35 8.68
C GLY A 98 8.14 -9.78 7.28
N VAL A 99 7.17 -10.26 6.51
CA VAL A 99 6.88 -9.77 5.16
C VAL A 99 6.04 -8.50 5.24
N ALA A 100 6.46 -7.42 4.57
CA ALA A 100 5.69 -6.18 4.49
C ALA A 100 4.33 -6.45 3.85
N ARG A 101 3.27 -5.79 4.32
CA ARG A 101 1.92 -6.03 3.79
C ARG A 101 1.77 -5.67 2.31
N ALA A 102 2.51 -4.68 1.82
CA ALA A 102 2.58 -4.38 0.39
C ALA A 102 3.25 -5.51 -0.41
N GLU A 103 4.28 -6.17 0.12
CA GLU A 103 4.88 -7.36 -0.50
C GLU A 103 3.90 -8.54 -0.51
N GLU A 104 3.23 -8.79 0.62
CA GLU A 104 2.21 -9.85 0.71
C GLU A 104 1.07 -9.59 -0.29
N ALA A 105 0.62 -8.35 -0.43
CA ALA A 105 -0.41 -7.96 -1.39
C ALA A 105 0.02 -8.27 -2.84
N ILE A 106 1.28 -8.00 -3.20
CA ILE A 106 1.84 -8.34 -4.51
C ILE A 106 1.86 -9.84 -4.74
N GLU A 107 2.34 -10.62 -3.77
CA GLU A 107 2.39 -12.09 -3.85
C GLU A 107 0.98 -12.67 -4.08
N ARG A 108 0.00 -12.20 -3.31
CA ARG A 108 -1.40 -12.64 -3.39
C ARG A 108 -2.07 -12.26 -4.71
N ALA A 109 -1.91 -11.02 -5.15
CA ALA A 109 -2.47 -10.57 -6.44
C ALA A 109 -1.83 -11.34 -7.61
N THR A 110 -0.53 -11.63 -7.54
CA THR A 110 0.17 -12.45 -8.55
C THR A 110 -0.33 -13.90 -8.55
N ALA A 111 -0.74 -14.43 -7.39
CA ALA A 111 -1.36 -15.74 -7.26
C ALA A 111 -2.84 -15.77 -7.72
N GLY A 112 -3.39 -14.66 -8.23
CA GLY A 112 -4.76 -14.56 -8.71
C GLY A 112 -5.80 -14.32 -7.62
N GLU A 113 -5.38 -14.01 -6.38
CA GLU A 113 -6.30 -13.69 -5.31
C GLU A 113 -6.96 -12.32 -5.52
N THR A 114 -8.29 -12.27 -5.36
CA THR A 114 -9.06 -11.03 -5.39
C THR A 114 -9.32 -10.56 -3.97
N PHE A 115 -8.85 -9.35 -3.65
CA PHE A 115 -8.99 -8.73 -2.34
C PHE A 115 -9.00 -7.20 -2.44
N ASN A 116 -9.52 -6.58 -1.40
CA ASN A 116 -9.53 -5.15 -1.14
C ASN A 116 -8.68 -4.82 0.10
N VAL A 117 -8.19 -3.59 0.13
CA VAL A 117 -7.66 -2.96 1.35
C VAL A 117 -8.68 -1.92 1.80
N TYR A 118 -9.07 -2.01 3.05
CA TYR A 118 -10.05 -1.13 3.68
C TYR A 118 -9.38 -0.19 4.64
N ILE A 119 -9.80 1.06 4.59
CA ILE A 119 -9.58 2.04 5.63
C ILE A 119 -10.91 2.18 6.37
N VAL A 120 -10.92 1.76 7.63
CA VAL A 120 -12.10 1.68 8.48
C VAL A 120 -12.04 2.79 9.52
N MET A 121 -13.09 3.59 9.59
CA MET A 121 -13.29 4.61 10.61
C MET A 121 -14.26 4.10 11.66
N HIS A 122 -13.87 4.22 12.92
CA HIS A 122 -14.66 3.80 14.07
C HIS A 122 -15.33 4.99 14.75
N ALA A 123 -16.37 4.74 15.54
CA ALA A 123 -17.15 5.78 16.23
C ALA A 123 -16.31 6.57 17.25
N ASP A 124 -15.23 5.98 17.76
CA ASP A 124 -14.24 6.63 18.63
C ASP A 124 -13.23 7.50 17.87
N ARG A 125 -13.44 7.70 16.55
CA ARG A 125 -12.58 8.41 15.60
C ARG A 125 -11.23 7.73 15.34
N SER A 126 -11.04 6.50 15.82
CA SER A 126 -9.89 5.71 15.42
C SER A 126 -10.01 5.26 13.96
N VAL A 127 -8.84 5.09 13.33
CA VAL A 127 -8.72 4.61 11.96
C VAL A 127 -7.93 3.32 11.97
N ALA A 128 -8.48 2.28 11.38
CA ALA A 128 -7.83 0.99 11.19
C ALA A 128 -7.72 0.67 9.70
N VAL A 129 -6.66 -0.07 9.34
CA VAL A 129 -6.49 -0.57 7.98
C VAL A 129 -6.53 -2.08 8.03
N LYS A 130 -7.31 -2.69 7.13
CA LYS A 130 -7.56 -4.12 7.08
C LYS A 130 -7.56 -4.58 5.62
N ALA A 131 -7.26 -5.84 5.36
CA ALA A 131 -7.51 -6.47 4.07
C ALA A 131 -8.46 -7.66 4.27
N ASP A 132 -9.27 -7.96 3.26
CA ASP A 132 -10.12 -9.16 3.21
C ASP A 132 -9.47 -10.34 2.51
N TRP A 133 -8.14 -10.31 2.30
CA TRP A 133 -7.45 -11.47 1.76
C TRP A 133 -7.56 -12.69 2.69
N THR A 134 -7.54 -13.87 2.08
CA THR A 134 -7.71 -15.17 2.71
C THR A 134 -6.55 -15.44 3.66
N PRO A 135 -6.80 -15.66 4.97
CA PRO A 135 -5.73 -15.95 5.91
C PRO A 135 -5.07 -17.30 5.59
N ASP A 136 -3.74 -17.37 5.72
CA ASP A 136 -2.96 -18.59 5.40
C ASP A 136 -3.24 -19.76 6.34
N ARG A 137 -3.82 -19.47 7.51
CA ARG A 137 -4.25 -20.47 8.47
C ARG A 137 -5.72 -20.22 8.80
N PRO A 138 -6.54 -21.28 8.89
CA PRO A 138 -7.88 -21.14 9.41
C PRO A 138 -7.79 -20.53 10.82
N LYS A 139 -8.63 -19.52 11.09
CA LYS A 139 -8.73 -18.94 12.44
C LYS A 139 -9.05 -20.09 13.39
N SER A 140 -8.21 -20.32 14.41
CA SER A 140 -8.61 -21.22 15.49
C SER A 140 -9.80 -20.58 16.22
N GLU A 141 -10.87 -21.34 16.43
CA GLU A 141 -12.11 -20.86 17.07
C GLU A 141 -11.86 -20.20 18.44
N ARG A 142 -10.76 -20.58 19.11
CA ARG A 142 -10.35 -20.06 20.43
C ARG A 142 -9.95 -18.58 20.46
N VAL A 143 -9.63 -17.95 19.33
CA VAL A 143 -9.21 -16.52 19.28
C VAL A 143 -10.40 -15.57 19.06
N ILE A 144 -11.58 -16.11 18.72
CA ILE A 144 -12.79 -15.31 18.43
C ILE A 144 -13.33 -14.63 19.71
N ASN A 145 -13.01 -15.17 20.90
CA ASN A 145 -13.57 -14.73 22.17
C ASN A 145 -12.75 -13.64 22.91
N ALA A 146 -11.68 -13.13 22.32
CA ALA A 146 -10.84 -12.08 22.92
C ALA A 146 -10.69 -10.87 21.99
N SER A 147 -11.75 -10.47 21.28
CA SER A 147 -11.76 -9.16 20.65
C SER A 147 -11.90 -8.11 21.75
N PRO A 148 -10.93 -7.21 21.96
CA PRO A 148 -11.17 -6.00 22.75
C PRO A 148 -12.39 -5.30 22.14
N GLU A 149 -13.27 -4.71 22.95
CA GLU A 149 -14.44 -3.96 22.46
C GLU A 149 -14.03 -3.04 21.30
N ILE A 150 -14.34 -3.46 20.07
CA ILE A 150 -14.02 -2.68 18.88
C ILE A 150 -15.15 -1.66 18.78
N SER A 151 -14.82 -0.38 18.94
CA SER A 151 -15.75 0.72 18.69
C SER A 151 -16.45 0.51 17.33
N PRO A 152 -17.77 0.72 17.23
CA PRO A 152 -18.51 0.38 16.02
C PRO A 152 -17.96 1.11 14.79
N GLU A 153 -17.95 0.42 13.65
CA GLU A 153 -17.57 1.00 12.36
C GLU A 153 -18.63 2.01 11.90
N ILE A 154 -18.20 3.21 11.52
CA ILE A 154 -19.08 4.29 11.04
C ILE A 154 -18.88 4.61 9.55
N ALA A 155 -17.71 4.28 8.99
CA ALA A 155 -17.41 4.46 7.58
C ALA A 155 -16.27 3.55 7.12
N ARG A 156 -16.27 3.24 5.83
CA ARG A 156 -15.23 2.44 5.18
C ARG A 156 -14.91 2.98 3.80
N PHE A 157 -13.64 3.20 3.54
CA PHE A 157 -13.12 3.41 2.19
C PHE A 157 -12.47 2.12 1.69
N SER A 158 -12.83 1.70 0.48
CA SER A 158 -12.41 0.43 -0.10
C SER A 158 -11.49 0.68 -1.30
N LEU A 159 -10.27 0.16 -1.22
CA LEU A 159 -9.32 0.12 -2.32
C LEU A 159 -9.36 -1.27 -2.95
N PRO A 160 -9.70 -1.42 -4.24
CA PRO A 160 -9.63 -2.69 -4.95
C PRO A 160 -8.16 -3.06 -5.23
N ALA A 161 -7.44 -3.38 -4.15
CA ALA A 161 -5.99 -3.46 -4.13
C ALA A 161 -5.44 -4.54 -5.08
N SER A 162 -6.06 -5.73 -5.11
CA SER A 162 -5.70 -6.79 -6.07
C SER A 162 -5.74 -6.30 -7.51
N ARG A 163 -6.86 -5.69 -7.94
CA ARG A 163 -7.03 -5.12 -9.28
C ARG A 163 -5.99 -4.05 -9.58
N LEU A 164 -5.82 -3.09 -8.67
CA LEU A 164 -4.85 -2.00 -8.84
C LEU A 164 -3.42 -2.55 -8.99
N ILE A 165 -3.04 -3.52 -8.15
CA ILE A 165 -1.74 -4.18 -8.22
C ILE A 165 -1.57 -4.90 -9.56
N SER A 166 -2.58 -5.62 -10.04
CA SER A 166 -2.55 -6.30 -11.34
C SER A 166 -2.41 -5.33 -12.52
N GLU A 167 -2.95 -4.11 -12.43
CA GLU A 167 -2.79 -3.06 -13.44
C GLU A 167 -1.39 -2.43 -13.39
N ILE A 168 -0.83 -2.25 -12.19
CA ILE A 168 0.45 -1.55 -11.99
C ILE A 168 1.68 -2.45 -12.22
N LEU A 169 1.66 -3.68 -11.72
CA LEU A 169 2.84 -4.57 -11.74
C LEU A 169 3.40 -4.81 -13.16
N PRO A 170 2.57 -5.05 -14.21
CA PRO A 170 3.08 -5.18 -15.57
C PRO A 170 3.78 -3.90 -16.05
N LEU A 171 3.25 -2.73 -15.71
CA LEU A 171 3.85 -1.45 -16.08
C LEU A 171 5.19 -1.22 -15.38
N LEU A 172 5.32 -1.65 -14.12
CA LEU A 172 6.56 -1.57 -13.38
C LEU A 172 7.65 -2.49 -13.98
N LYS A 173 7.28 -3.68 -14.47
CA LYS A 173 8.21 -4.65 -15.05
C LYS A 173 8.59 -4.41 -16.52
N ALA A 174 7.80 -3.61 -17.24
CA ALA A 174 8.08 -3.16 -18.60
C ALA A 174 9.12 -2.04 -18.64
#